data_AF-A0A1C6BXA2-F1
#
_entry.id   AF-A0A1C6BXA2-F1
#
_cell.length_a   1.000
_cell.length_b   1.000
_cell.length_c   1.000
_cell.angle_alpha   90.00
_cell.angle_beta   90.00
_cell.angle_gamma   90.00
#
_symmetry.space_group_name_H-M   'P 1'
#
loop_
_entity.id
_entity.type
_entity.pdbx_description
1 polymer ?
#
loop_
_entity_poly.entity_id
_entity_poly.type
_entity_poly.pdbx_seq_one_letter_code
_entity_poly.pdbx_strand_id
1 'polypeptide(L)'
;MRLYIIRHGETKLNALGCLQGWTDEPLNKSGRDLAVITGEALKEVPFDLVITSPLKRARETGELAVAASEAFFGKKIPVIEDRRLMEFNWGSWEGLCCLESNFEIPDPNYNSFYTDPFQYQGAPDGESVADVMKRTADFLTS
;
A
#
# COMPACT_ATOMS: atom_id res chain seq x y z
N MET A 1 0.18 0.90 23.23
CA MET A 1 -0.34 0.61 21.88
C MET A 1 0.69 -0.23 21.14
N ARG A 2 0.28 -1.28 20.43
CA ARG A 2 1.16 -2.07 19.55
C ARG A 2 0.66 -1.89 18.11
N LEU A 3 1.56 -1.50 17.21
CA LEU A 3 1.25 -1.28 15.80
C LEU A 3 1.84 -2.41 14.96
N TYR A 4 1.05 -2.92 14.04
CA TYR A 4 1.47 -3.87 13.01
C TYR A 4 1.27 -3.18 11.67
N ILE A 5 2.34 -3.08 10.89
CA ILE A 5 2.31 -2.41 9.58
C ILE A 5 2.46 -3.49 8.52
N ILE A 6 1.45 -3.63 7.67
CA ILE A 6 1.39 -4.63 6.61
C ILE A 6 1.26 -3.89 5.28
N ARG A 7 2.15 -4.18 4.34
CA ARG A 7 2.00 -3.74 2.95
C ARG A 7 0.94 -4.60 2.27
N HIS A 8 0.14 -4.01 1.39
CA HIS A 8 -0.83 -4.76 0.59
C HIS A 8 -0.15 -5.91 -0.19
N GLY A 9 -0.91 -6.98 -0.44
CA GLY A 9 -0.47 -8.08 -1.30
C GLY A 9 -0.22 -7.66 -2.74
N GLU A 10 0.40 -8.54 -3.52
CA GLU A 10 0.74 -8.30 -4.92
C GLU A 10 -0.51 -8.06 -5.82
N THR A 11 -0.39 -7.11 -6.74
CA THR A 11 -1.36 -6.83 -7.80
C THR A 11 -0.80 -7.19 -9.17
N LYS A 12 -1.61 -7.07 -10.23
CA LYS A 12 -1.14 -7.22 -11.61
C LYS A 12 -0.04 -6.21 -11.97
N LEU A 13 -0.20 -4.94 -11.58
CA LEU A 13 0.79 -3.90 -11.89
C LEU A 13 2.10 -4.11 -11.13
N ASN A 14 2.06 -4.61 -9.90
CA ASN A 14 3.28 -4.98 -9.18
C ASN A 14 4.05 -6.10 -9.90
N ALA A 15 3.34 -7.14 -10.36
CA ALA A 15 3.96 -8.26 -11.07
C ALA A 15 4.59 -7.85 -12.43
N LEU A 16 4.06 -6.80 -13.06
CA LEU A 16 4.61 -6.21 -14.29
C LEU A 16 5.72 -5.17 -14.02
N GLY A 17 5.92 -4.79 -12.77
CA GLY A 17 6.88 -3.75 -12.38
C GLY A 17 6.47 -2.34 -12.82
N CYS A 18 5.18 -2.04 -12.76
CA CYS A 18 4.65 -0.75 -13.17
C CYS A 18 4.11 0.04 -11.98
N LEU A 19 4.25 1.37 -12.05
CA LEU A 19 3.86 2.28 -10.98
C LEU A 19 2.35 2.20 -10.77
N GLN A 20 1.92 2.07 -9.52
CA GLN A 20 0.51 1.83 -9.22
C GLN A 20 -0.18 3.00 -8.52
N GLY A 21 0.50 3.73 -7.62
CA GLY A 21 -0.05 4.88 -6.90
C GLY A 21 -1.52 4.77 -6.51
N TRP A 22 -2.35 5.69 -6.97
CA TRP A 22 -3.78 5.75 -6.67
C TRP A 22 -4.64 4.90 -7.60
N THR A 23 -4.07 4.31 -8.66
CA THR A 23 -4.73 3.32 -9.51
C THR A 23 -5.17 2.11 -8.69
N ASP A 24 -6.49 1.88 -8.69
CA ASP A 24 -7.17 0.95 -7.80
C ASP A 24 -7.25 -0.48 -8.36
N GLU A 25 -6.08 -1.06 -8.69
CA GLU A 25 -5.96 -2.46 -9.13
C GLU A 25 -6.18 -3.41 -7.94
N PRO A 26 -7.00 -4.48 -8.11
CA PRO A 26 -7.22 -5.49 -7.06
C PRO A 26 -5.99 -6.37 -6.81
N LEU A 27 -6.02 -7.14 -5.73
CA LEU A 27 -5.03 -8.19 -5.51
C LEU A 27 -5.11 -9.25 -6.62
N ASN A 28 -3.94 -9.75 -7.01
CA ASN A 28 -3.86 -10.97 -7.81
C ASN A 28 -3.97 -12.21 -6.89
N LYS A 29 -3.89 -13.42 -7.47
CA LYS A 29 -3.97 -14.66 -6.68
C LYS A 29 -2.83 -14.76 -5.65
N SER A 30 -1.60 -14.47 -6.05
CA SER A 30 -0.42 -14.50 -5.17
C SER A 30 -0.58 -13.54 -3.99
N GLY A 31 -1.07 -12.32 -4.24
CA GLY A 31 -1.34 -11.32 -3.22
C GLY A 31 -2.37 -11.78 -2.19
N ARG A 32 -3.48 -12.41 -2.64
CA ARG A 32 -4.48 -13.00 -1.74
C ARG A 32 -3.90 -14.14 -0.91
N ASP A 33 -3.17 -15.06 -1.55
CA ASP A 33 -2.58 -16.23 -0.88
C ASP A 33 -1.61 -15.77 0.22
N LEU A 34 -0.74 -14.79 -0.07
CA LEU A 34 0.21 -14.23 0.91
C LEU A 34 -0.48 -13.46 2.04
N ALA A 35 -1.57 -12.73 1.75
CA ALA A 35 -2.34 -12.05 2.79
C ALA A 35 -2.98 -13.05 3.78
N VAL A 36 -3.51 -14.16 3.27
CA VAL A 36 -4.04 -15.25 4.10
C VAL A 36 -2.93 -15.90 4.95
N ILE A 37 -1.79 -16.23 4.34
CA ILE A 37 -0.64 -16.81 5.07
C ILE A 37 -0.17 -15.86 6.18
N THR A 38 -0.11 -14.56 5.89
CA THR A 38 0.23 -13.53 6.88
C THR A 38 -0.78 -13.51 8.02
N GLY A 39 -2.08 -13.59 7.71
CA GLY A 39 -3.13 -13.61 8.73
C GLY A 39 -3.09 -14.85 9.62
N GLU A 40 -2.81 -16.03 9.04
CA GLU A 40 -2.63 -17.27 9.81
C GLU A 40 -1.45 -17.17 10.79
N ALA A 41 -0.34 -16.57 10.37
CA ALA A 41 0.81 -16.32 11.24
C ALA A 41 0.50 -15.34 12.40
N LEU A 42 -0.52 -14.50 12.22
CA LEU A 42 -0.96 -13.50 13.20
C LEU A 42 -2.21 -13.92 13.98
N LYS A 43 -2.72 -15.14 13.81
CA LYS A 43 -4.02 -15.59 14.38
C LYS A 43 -4.18 -15.39 15.89
N GLU A 44 -3.09 -15.43 16.65
CA GLU A 44 -3.10 -15.29 18.12
C GLU A 44 -2.92 -13.83 18.57
N VAL A 45 -2.84 -12.88 17.63
CA VAL A 45 -2.76 -11.45 17.94
C VAL A 45 -4.17 -10.89 18.15
N PRO A 46 -4.49 -10.37 19.35
CA PRO A 46 -5.81 -9.83 19.64
C PRO A 46 -5.95 -8.42 19.08
N PHE A 47 -6.11 -8.28 17.77
CA PHE A 47 -6.29 -6.96 17.15
C PHE A 47 -7.60 -6.29 17.62
N ASP A 48 -7.51 -5.00 17.91
CA ASP A 48 -8.67 -4.19 18.28
C ASP A 48 -9.26 -3.42 17.08
N LEU A 49 -8.43 -3.10 16.09
CA LEU A 49 -8.76 -2.26 14.95
C LEU A 49 -7.80 -2.53 13.78
N VAL A 50 -8.34 -2.48 12.56
CA VAL A 50 -7.57 -2.41 11.31
C VAL A 50 -7.85 -1.07 10.64
N ILE A 51 -6.79 -0.37 10.24
CA ILE A 51 -6.88 0.88 9.48
C ILE A 51 -6.20 0.64 8.13
N THR A 52 -6.89 0.98 7.05
CA THR A 52 -6.42 0.76 5.67
C THR A 52 -6.51 2.04 4.86
N SER A 53 -5.73 2.14 3.78
CA SER A 53 -6.10 3.06 2.70
C SER A 53 -7.41 2.59 2.03
N PRO A 54 -8.19 3.48 1.39
CA PRO A 54 -9.40 3.10 0.67
C PRO A 54 -9.16 2.27 -0.61
N LEU A 55 -7.90 2.04 -1.00
CA LEU A 55 -7.57 1.25 -2.20
C LEU A 55 -7.90 -0.23 -1.95
N LYS A 56 -8.57 -0.87 -2.91
CA LYS A 56 -9.07 -2.26 -2.83
C LYS A 56 -8.00 -3.23 -2.36
N ARG A 57 -6.80 -3.13 -2.92
CA ARG A 57 -5.66 -3.99 -2.54
C ARG A 57 -5.29 -3.91 -1.06
N ALA A 58 -5.32 -2.71 -0.48
CA ALA A 58 -5.01 -2.50 0.93
C ALA A 58 -6.17 -2.97 1.82
N ARG A 59 -7.40 -2.65 1.41
CA ARG A 59 -8.61 -3.09 2.12
C ARG A 59 -8.74 -4.61 2.18
N GLU A 60 -8.65 -5.27 1.02
CA GLU A 60 -8.71 -6.72 0.86
C GLU A 60 -7.56 -7.39 1.64
N THR A 61 -6.35 -6.84 1.61
CA THR A 61 -5.22 -7.37 2.40
C THR A 61 -5.51 -7.27 3.90
N GLY A 62 -6.00 -6.12 4.37
CA GLY A 62 -6.31 -5.91 5.79
C GLY A 62 -7.38 -6.87 6.31
N GLU A 63 -8.42 -7.11 5.52
CA GLU A 63 -9.49 -8.06 5.84
C GLU A 63 -8.97 -9.50 5.91
N LEU A 64 -8.17 -9.92 4.93
CA LEU A 64 -7.57 -11.26 4.91
C LEU A 64 -6.56 -11.45 6.05
N ALA A 65 -5.78 -10.43 6.39
CA ALA A 65 -4.75 -10.49 7.42
C ALA A 65 -5.31 -10.64 8.84
N VAL A 66 -6.57 -10.29 9.09
CA VAL A 66 -7.19 -10.46 10.42
C VAL A 66 -8.20 -11.59 10.51
N ALA A 67 -8.62 -12.17 9.38
CA ALA A 67 -9.65 -13.21 9.35
C ALA A 67 -9.36 -14.39 10.29
N ALA A 68 -8.10 -14.87 10.34
CA ALA A 68 -7.70 -15.95 11.23
C ALA A 68 -7.75 -15.54 12.72
N SER A 69 -7.43 -14.28 13.03
CA SER A 69 -7.57 -13.73 14.39
C SER A 69 -9.04 -13.60 14.80
N GLU A 70 -9.90 -13.14 13.90
CA GLU A 70 -11.34 -13.06 14.16
C GLU A 70 -11.93 -14.44 14.49
N ALA A 71 -11.53 -15.47 13.74
CA ALA A 71 -11.94 -16.85 13.98
C ALA A 71 -11.38 -17.39 15.30
N PHE A 72 -10.10 -17.13 15.61
CA PHE A 72 -9.45 -17.60 16.84
C PHE A 72 -10.10 -17.02 18.11
N PHE A 73 -10.42 -15.72 18.10
CA PHE A 73 -11.02 -15.04 19.25
C PHE A 73 -12.56 -14.99 19.21
N GLY A 74 -13.19 -15.43 18.12
CA GLY A 74 -14.64 -15.35 17.93
C GLY A 74 -15.18 -13.91 17.92
N LYS A 75 -14.37 -12.95 17.46
CA LYS A 75 -14.67 -11.51 17.51
C LYS A 75 -14.39 -10.87 16.16
N LYS A 76 -15.38 -10.19 15.59
CA LYS A 76 -15.18 -9.35 14.39
C LYS A 76 -14.33 -8.14 14.75
N ILE A 77 -13.33 -7.85 13.93
CA ILE A 77 -12.45 -6.69 14.09
C ILE A 77 -12.93 -5.59 13.13
N PRO A 78 -13.16 -4.36 13.61
CA PRO A 78 -13.54 -3.26 12.73
C PRO A 78 -12.41 -2.92 11.76
N VAL A 79 -12.77 -2.71 10.50
CA VAL A 79 -11.87 -2.20 9.46
C VAL A 79 -12.35 -0.81 9.07
N ILE A 80 -11.48 0.19 9.24
CA ILE A 80 -11.75 1.57 8.85
C ILE A 80 -10.79 2.00 7.75
N GLU A 81 -11.25 2.93 6.93
CA GLU A 81 -10.46 3.52 5.85
C GLU A 81 -10.00 4.91 6.24
N ASP A 82 -8.76 5.23 5.86
CA ASP A 82 -8.22 6.57 5.96
C ASP A 82 -7.46 6.93 4.69
N ARG A 83 -7.91 8.00 4.00
CA ARG A 83 -7.30 8.47 2.76
C ARG A 83 -5.84 8.90 2.94
N ARG A 84 -5.45 9.30 4.15
CA ARG A 84 -4.08 9.71 4.48
C ARG A 84 -3.08 8.54 4.40
N LEU A 85 -3.57 7.30 4.33
CA LEU A 85 -2.78 6.08 4.16
C LEU A 85 -2.66 5.61 2.71
N MET A 86 -3.19 6.36 1.73
CA MET A 86 -3.04 6.01 0.31
C MET A 86 -1.57 5.96 -0.11
N GLU A 87 -1.28 5.22 -1.17
CA GLU A 87 0.07 5.13 -1.76
C GLU A 87 0.53 6.50 -2.30
N PHE A 88 1.83 6.64 -2.57
CA PHE A 88 2.38 7.74 -3.35
C PHE A 88 1.63 7.92 -4.69
N ASN A 89 1.06 9.10 -4.95
CA ASN A 89 0.42 9.46 -6.22
C ASN A 89 1.50 9.72 -7.29
N TRP A 90 1.58 8.83 -8.27
CA TRP A 90 2.56 8.97 -9.37
C TRP A 90 2.02 9.82 -10.53
N GLY A 91 0.81 10.36 -10.41
CA GLY A 91 0.18 11.20 -11.43
C GLY A 91 0.09 10.48 -12.76
N SER A 92 0.46 11.19 -13.82
CA SER A 92 0.50 10.69 -15.20
C SER A 92 1.46 9.52 -15.43
N TRP A 93 2.29 9.14 -14.46
CA TRP A 93 3.21 8.00 -14.58
C TRP A 93 2.61 6.68 -14.05
N GLU A 94 1.41 6.70 -13.47
CA GLU A 94 0.73 5.47 -13.09
C GLU A 94 0.47 4.57 -14.31
N GLY A 95 0.74 3.28 -14.15
CA GLY A 95 0.68 2.27 -15.20
C GLY A 95 1.96 2.13 -16.03
N LEU A 96 2.87 3.11 -16.00
CA LEU A 96 4.16 3.02 -16.69
C LEU A 96 5.11 2.08 -15.95
N CYS A 97 5.86 1.29 -16.71
CA CYS A 97 6.78 0.32 -16.14
C CYS A 97 8.14 0.95 -15.81
N CYS A 98 8.71 0.52 -14.68
CA CYS A 98 9.90 1.14 -14.08
C CYS A 98 11.03 0.15 -13.84
N LEU A 99 10.93 -1.09 -14.32
CA LEU A 99 12.05 -2.03 -14.30
C LEU A 99 12.99 -1.73 -15.47
N GLU A 100 14.28 -2.03 -15.27
CA GLU A 100 15.31 -1.83 -16.29
C GLU A 100 14.96 -2.53 -17.62
N SER A 101 14.30 -3.69 -17.57
CA SER A 101 13.92 -4.47 -18.75
C SER A 101 12.78 -3.87 -19.59
N ASN A 102 11.95 -3.00 -19.03
CA ASN A 102 10.75 -2.44 -19.68
C ASN A 102 10.49 -0.99 -19.23
N PHE A 103 11.55 -0.19 -19.13
CA PHE A 103 11.47 1.15 -18.57
C PHE A 103 10.73 2.12 -19.51
N GLU A 104 9.66 2.76 -19.00
CA GLU A 104 8.77 3.65 -19.76
C GLU A 104 8.69 5.07 -19.18
N ILE A 105 9.26 5.33 -18.01
CA ILE A 105 9.16 6.62 -17.34
C ILE A 105 9.89 7.71 -18.14
N PRO A 106 9.22 8.81 -18.53
CA PRO A 106 9.80 9.82 -19.43
C PRO A 106 10.70 10.84 -18.69
N ASP A 107 11.31 10.46 -17.56
CA ASP A 107 12.21 11.32 -16.79
C ASP A 107 13.52 10.57 -16.47
N PRO A 108 14.68 11.05 -16.97
CA PRO A 108 15.97 10.45 -16.65
C PRO A 108 16.32 10.54 -15.15
N ASN A 109 15.68 11.44 -14.40
CA ASN A 109 15.86 11.59 -12.96
C ASN A 109 14.93 10.70 -12.14
N TYR A 110 14.11 9.83 -12.74
CA TYR A 110 13.22 8.92 -12.00
C TYR A 110 13.93 8.18 -10.87
N ASN A 111 15.15 7.71 -11.11
CA ASN A 111 15.95 6.97 -10.12
C ASN A 111 16.29 7.79 -8.85
N SER A 112 16.21 9.13 -8.91
CA SER A 112 16.39 9.99 -7.74
C SER A 112 15.32 9.77 -6.67
N PHE A 113 14.16 9.20 -7.02
CA PHE A 113 13.19 8.74 -6.01
C PHE A 113 13.82 7.74 -5.02
N TYR A 114 14.74 6.88 -5.47
CA TYR A 114 15.38 5.87 -4.63
C TYR A 114 16.68 6.36 -3.97
N THR A 115 17.35 7.37 -4.54
CA THR A 115 18.65 7.85 -4.05
C THR A 115 18.58 9.17 -3.30
N ASP A 116 17.64 10.06 -3.64
CA ASP A 116 17.39 11.35 -2.99
C ASP A 116 15.87 11.69 -2.98
N PRO A 117 15.05 10.91 -2.25
CA PRO A 117 13.59 11.03 -2.27
C PRO A 117 13.06 12.40 -1.85
N PHE A 118 13.79 13.15 -1.01
CA PHE A 118 13.32 14.44 -0.50
C PHE A 118 13.48 15.58 -1.51
N GLN A 119 14.31 15.41 -2.53
CA GLN A 119 14.46 16.37 -3.64
C GLN A 119 13.71 15.92 -4.90
N TYR A 120 13.18 14.70 -4.91
CA TYR A 120 12.44 14.14 -6.02
C TYR A 120 11.17 14.94 -6.34
N GLN A 121 11.02 15.34 -7.59
CA GLN A 121 9.89 16.16 -8.07
C GLN A 121 8.74 15.31 -8.64
N GLY A 122 9.03 14.11 -9.15
CA GLY A 122 8.02 13.22 -9.73
C GLY A 122 7.32 13.78 -10.98
N ALA A 123 6.18 13.16 -11.32
CA ALA A 123 5.31 13.67 -12.36
C ALA A 123 4.73 15.04 -11.96
N PRO A 124 4.54 15.99 -12.90
CA PRO A 124 3.99 17.32 -12.59
C PRO A 124 2.59 17.31 -11.94
N ASP A 125 1.84 16.23 -12.15
CA ASP A 125 0.49 15.98 -11.61
C ASP A 125 0.47 14.91 -10.49
N GLY A 126 1.65 14.50 -10.01
CA GLY A 126 1.82 13.60 -8.88
C GLY A 126 1.91 14.32 -7.54
N GLU A 127 2.26 13.59 -6.49
CA GLU A 127 2.59 14.16 -5.19
C GLU A 127 4.11 14.14 -4.92
N SER A 128 4.58 14.93 -3.96
CA SER A 128 5.95 14.86 -3.48
C SER A 128 6.08 13.97 -2.25
N VAL A 129 7.30 13.56 -1.89
CA VAL A 129 7.54 12.84 -0.62
C VAL A 129 7.12 13.68 0.58
N ALA A 130 7.27 15.01 0.52
CA ALA A 130 6.83 15.92 1.57
C ALA A 130 5.29 15.89 1.74
N ASP A 131 4.52 15.75 0.66
CA ASP A 131 3.06 15.63 0.73
C ASP A 131 2.63 14.34 1.43
N VAL A 132 3.28 13.21 1.10
CA VAL A 132 3.05 11.92 1.78
C VAL A 132 3.40 12.01 3.26
N MET A 133 4.55 12.60 3.59
CA MET A 133 4.96 12.79 4.99
C MET A 133 3.96 13.65 5.75
N LYS A 134 3.45 14.73 5.13
CA LYS A 134 2.48 15.62 5.76
C LYS A 134 1.19 14.87 6.10
N ARG A 135 0.58 14.20 5.11
CA ARG A 135 -0.69 13.48 5.35
C ARG A 135 -0.54 12.31 6.32
N THR A 136 0.60 11.60 6.30
CA THR A 136 0.85 10.50 7.24
C THR A 136 1.20 10.98 8.65
N ALA A 137 1.87 12.13 8.80
CA ALA A 137 2.06 12.78 10.10
C ALA A 137 0.73 13.24 10.71
N ASP A 138 -0.15 13.82 9.89
CA ASP A 138 -1.51 14.17 10.32
C ASP A 138 -2.29 12.92 10.79
N PHE A 139 -2.12 11.77 10.13
CA PHE A 139 -2.71 10.50 10.55
C PHE A 139 -2.21 10.03 11.93
N LEU A 140 -0.92 10.18 12.20
CA LEU A 140 -0.33 9.73 13.48
C LEU A 140 -0.65 10.64 14.66
N THR A 141 -1.12 11.87 14.41
CA THR A 141 -1.32 12.90 15.43
C THR A 141 -2.78 13.29 15.67
N SER A 142 -3.71 12.80 14.83
CA SER A 142 -5.16 13.04 14.94
C SER A 142 -5.89 12.02 15.81
#